data_AF-M0B929-F1
#
_entry.id   AF-M0B929-F1
#
_cell.length_a   1.000
_cell.length_b   1.000
_cell.length_c   1.000
_cell.angle_alpha   90.00
_cell.angle_beta   90.00
_cell.angle_gamma   90.00
#
_symmetry.space_group_name_H-M   'P 1'
#
loop_
_entity.id
_entity.type
_entity.pdbx_description
1 polymer ?
#
loop_
_entity_poly.entity_id
_entity_poly.type
_entity_poly.pdbx_seq_one_letter_code
_entity_poly.pdbx_strand_id
1 'polypeptide(L)'
;MIDRLDDSLGDAIEWLTEIGPEIDPSANSESDSDFDSNPDSESGSDSESEAADSASNAASRDGAVPRSDGGRETDPSGAQAAADWEEADSPTSRTLHGVVHGADGAYACGEGGILLHRRDDGWQTLIERGPGVADNTLRTIDATADGCRLWFAGDSGALGYYDVADGYLSDYSAPGEKTSTWEGIAVSGPTGEERIRIANGSGEVLDCTVEDGCPAWGDVVEPGGGSTIPGLTAGPDGFYAIDTSGGAYYADANGEWERIGVRNAEVDFYDIWAGDETVFVAGADGVAYRYDPRCENWTPINVGQGALQSIQVDEGSNTAVAVATGGRVYERIESIRWEERDTPTEQSLLDLALARQRSDDEGLATVPVDIAVGAGGTVLERHRDRSDTTD
;
A
#
# COMPACT_ATOMS: atom_id res chain seq x y z
N MET A 1 -39.07 32.45 -22.51
CA MET A 1 -38.05 33.52 -22.42
C MET A 1 -36.72 32.83 -22.66
N ILE A 2 -36.54 32.45 -23.92
CA ILE A 2 -35.38 31.78 -24.50
C ILE A 2 -34.78 32.87 -25.37
N ASP A 3 -33.57 33.30 -25.06
CA ASP A 3 -32.59 33.87 -26.00
C ASP A 3 -31.45 34.52 -25.21
N ARG A 4 -30.23 34.29 -25.72
CA ARG A 4 -28.93 34.86 -25.35
C ARG A 4 -28.16 34.14 -24.25
N LEU A 5 -27.28 33.25 -24.70
CA LEU A 5 -25.84 33.23 -24.38
C LEU A 5 -25.19 32.27 -25.38
N ASP A 6 -24.87 32.78 -26.58
CA ASP A 6 -24.18 32.05 -27.64
C ASP A 6 -23.29 33.02 -28.43
N ASP A 7 -22.27 33.58 -27.74
CA ASP A 7 -21.32 34.55 -28.31
C ASP A 7 -19.92 34.40 -27.66
N SER A 8 -19.44 33.16 -27.45
CA SER A 8 -18.08 32.92 -26.91
C SER A 8 -17.33 31.74 -27.55
N LEU A 9 -17.77 31.29 -28.74
CA LEU A 9 -17.10 30.24 -29.52
C LEU A 9 -16.47 30.77 -30.83
N GLY A 10 -16.52 32.08 -31.07
CA GLY A 10 -15.98 32.73 -32.27
C GLY A 10 -14.49 33.08 -32.20
N ASP A 11 -13.92 33.32 -31.01
CA ASP A 11 -12.57 33.90 -30.87
C ASP A 11 -11.48 32.86 -30.54
N ALA A 12 -11.81 31.56 -30.48
CA ALA A 12 -10.84 30.49 -30.18
C ALA A 12 -10.27 29.78 -31.43
N ILE A 13 -10.75 30.12 -32.64
CA ILE A 13 -10.37 29.44 -33.89
C ILE A 13 -9.42 30.28 -34.77
N GLU A 14 -9.05 31.50 -34.38
CA GLU A 14 -8.06 32.33 -35.09
C GLU A 14 -6.66 32.38 -34.45
N TRP A 15 -6.38 31.55 -33.42
CA TRP A 15 -5.07 31.48 -32.75
C TRP A 15 -4.32 30.15 -32.96
N LEU A 16 -4.79 29.31 -33.91
CA LEU A 16 -4.22 27.99 -34.22
C LEU A 16 -3.73 27.89 -35.67
N THR A 17 -3.22 28.99 -36.25
CA THR A 17 -2.63 28.99 -37.60
C THR A 17 -1.40 29.89 -37.72
N GLU A 18 -0.72 30.18 -36.61
CA GLU A 18 0.52 30.95 -36.61
C GLU A 18 1.48 30.33 -35.58
N ILE A 19 2.68 29.94 -36.02
CA ILE A 19 3.76 29.20 -35.32
C ILE A 19 3.73 27.66 -35.52
N GLY A 20 4.23 27.22 -36.67
CA GLY A 20 4.84 25.90 -36.83
C GLY A 20 6.34 26.07 -37.08
N PRO A 21 7.24 25.25 -36.48
CA PRO A 21 8.65 25.27 -36.84
C PRO A 21 8.92 24.36 -38.06
N GLU A 22 9.60 24.93 -39.06
CA GLU A 22 10.15 24.25 -40.23
C GLU A 22 11.27 23.26 -39.82
N ILE A 23 11.15 22.00 -40.23
CA ILE A 23 12.25 21.02 -40.17
C ILE A 23 12.83 20.88 -41.58
N ASP A 24 14.09 21.29 -41.74
CA ASP A 24 14.90 21.11 -42.95
C ASP A 24 15.52 19.69 -42.98
N PRO A 25 15.22 18.84 -43.97
CA PRO A 25 15.80 17.52 -44.10
C PRO A 25 16.93 17.53 -45.13
N SER A 26 18.12 18.01 -44.78
CA SER A 26 19.32 17.76 -45.62
C SER A 26 20.66 18.02 -44.92
N ALA A 27 21.26 17.00 -44.31
CA ALA A 27 22.73 16.90 -44.19
C ALA A 27 23.15 15.46 -43.86
N ASN A 28 23.36 14.68 -44.91
CA ASN A 28 24.11 13.43 -44.87
C ASN A 28 25.55 13.77 -45.28
N SER A 29 26.56 13.46 -44.47
CA SER A 29 27.92 13.25 -44.99
C SER A 29 28.72 12.33 -44.08
N GLU A 30 29.17 11.27 -44.72
CA GLU A 30 30.01 10.16 -44.27
C GLU A 30 31.40 10.61 -43.80
N SER A 31 31.98 9.86 -42.86
CA SER A 31 33.42 9.59 -42.88
C SER A 31 33.74 8.29 -42.14
N ASP A 32 34.10 7.28 -42.95
CA ASP A 32 34.84 6.08 -42.55
C ASP A 32 36.23 6.42 -41.99
N SER A 33 36.71 5.63 -41.03
CA SER A 33 38.03 4.98 -41.16
C SER A 33 38.28 3.98 -40.03
N ASP A 34 38.64 2.78 -40.45
CA ASP A 34 39.08 1.60 -39.71
C ASP A 34 40.27 1.83 -38.75
N PHE A 35 40.34 1.06 -37.65
CA PHE A 35 41.61 0.47 -37.20
C PHE A 35 41.39 -0.79 -36.35
N ASP A 36 41.89 -1.90 -36.88
CA ASP A 36 42.08 -3.21 -36.25
C ASP A 36 42.82 -3.15 -34.90
N SER A 37 42.46 -4.03 -33.96
CA SER A 37 43.32 -5.15 -33.51
C SER A 37 42.78 -5.80 -32.23
N ASN A 38 42.39 -7.06 -32.35
CA ASN A 38 42.38 -8.05 -31.26
C ASN A 38 43.82 -8.58 -31.10
N PRO A 39 44.27 -9.05 -29.91
CA PRO A 39 44.09 -10.48 -29.65
C PRO A 39 43.91 -10.91 -28.18
N ASP A 40 43.23 -12.04 -28.03
CA ASP A 40 43.42 -13.20 -27.14
C ASP A 40 44.14 -13.04 -25.81
N SER A 41 43.49 -13.53 -24.74
CA SER A 41 44.13 -14.30 -23.67
C SER A 41 43.11 -15.19 -22.95
N GLU A 42 43.20 -16.49 -23.21
CA GLU A 42 42.58 -17.58 -22.45
C GLU A 42 43.32 -17.83 -21.12
N SER A 43 42.57 -18.19 -20.07
CA SER A 43 42.85 -19.18 -19.02
C SER A 43 41.81 -18.94 -17.90
N GLY A 44 40.99 -19.88 -17.43
CA GLY A 44 41.14 -21.32 -17.35
C GLY A 44 41.47 -21.70 -15.91
N SER A 45 40.47 -22.07 -15.11
CA SER A 45 40.54 -23.28 -14.25
C SER A 45 39.25 -23.47 -13.44
N ASP A 46 38.74 -24.69 -13.59
CA ASP A 46 37.68 -25.37 -12.87
C ASP A 46 37.87 -25.43 -11.35
N SER A 47 36.76 -25.56 -10.63
CA SER A 47 36.68 -26.41 -9.43
C SER A 47 35.24 -26.82 -9.15
N GLU A 48 34.95 -28.05 -9.53
CA GLU A 48 33.82 -28.87 -9.07
C GLU A 48 34.03 -29.32 -7.62
N SER A 49 32.95 -29.45 -6.85
CA SER A 49 32.68 -30.49 -5.83
C SER A 49 31.54 -30.01 -4.93
N GLU A 50 30.61 -30.81 -4.40
CA GLU A 50 30.24 -32.21 -4.57
C GLU A 50 28.81 -32.31 -4.00
N ALA A 51 27.91 -32.98 -4.72
CA ALA A 51 26.65 -33.46 -4.17
C ALA A 51 26.91 -34.80 -3.46
N ALA A 52 26.40 -34.95 -2.24
CA ALA A 52 26.31 -36.25 -1.57
C ALA A 52 24.91 -36.43 -0.99
N ASP A 53 24.18 -37.33 -1.66
CA ASP A 53 23.05 -38.10 -1.13
C ASP A 53 23.40 -38.77 0.20
N SER A 54 22.42 -38.84 1.10
CA SER A 54 22.17 -40.06 1.87
C SER A 54 20.76 -40.08 2.45
N ALA A 55 19.98 -41.02 1.90
CA ALA A 55 18.67 -41.40 2.35
C ALA A 55 18.70 -42.22 3.66
N SER A 56 17.62 -42.06 4.43
CA SER A 56 16.89 -43.09 5.20
C SER A 56 17.66 -44.14 6.00
N ASN A 57 17.38 -44.20 7.30
CA ASN A 57 17.31 -45.48 7.98
C ASN A 57 16.07 -45.57 8.88
N ALA A 58 15.43 -46.72 8.81
CA ALA A 58 14.11 -47.02 9.33
C ALA A 58 14.15 -47.77 10.68
N ALA A 59 12.96 -47.86 11.26
CA ALA A 59 12.42 -48.99 12.04
C ALA A 59 12.47 -48.95 13.59
N SER A 60 11.28 -48.69 14.14
CA SER A 60 10.49 -49.62 14.99
C SER A 60 10.97 -49.95 16.41
N ARG A 61 10.12 -49.68 17.43
CA ARG A 61 9.22 -50.69 18.06
C ARG A 61 8.60 -50.22 19.39
N ASP A 62 7.33 -50.59 19.53
CA ASP A 62 6.61 -51.08 20.71
C ASP A 62 6.56 -50.27 22.02
N GLY A 63 5.35 -49.80 22.31
CA GLY A 63 4.51 -50.51 23.29
C GLY A 63 4.50 -49.96 24.72
N ALA A 64 3.36 -49.37 25.12
CA ALA A 64 2.51 -49.83 26.24
C ALA A 64 1.71 -48.67 26.85
N VAL A 65 0.38 -48.82 26.80
CA VAL A 65 -0.59 -48.08 27.61
C VAL A 65 -0.63 -48.67 29.03
N PRO A 66 -0.92 -47.86 30.05
CA PRO A 66 -2.18 -48.12 30.76
C PRO A 66 -2.98 -46.85 31.16
N ARG A 67 -4.29 -47.09 31.23
CA ARG A 67 -5.41 -46.27 31.77
C ARG A 67 -5.15 -45.93 33.26
N SER A 68 -5.70 -44.90 33.91
CA SER A 68 -7.11 -44.50 34.02
C SER A 68 -7.26 -43.26 34.92
N ASP A 69 -8.35 -42.52 34.70
CA ASP A 69 -9.14 -41.70 35.64
C ASP A 69 -8.60 -40.43 36.29
N GLY A 70 -9.22 -39.33 35.88
CA GLY A 70 -9.28 -38.07 36.62
C GLY A 70 -10.25 -37.13 35.91
N GLY A 71 -11.55 -37.40 36.05
CA GLY A 71 -12.59 -36.50 35.54
C GLY A 71 -12.41 -35.10 36.11
N ARG A 72 -12.34 -34.10 35.22
CA ARG A 72 -12.53 -32.71 35.58
C ARG A 72 -13.64 -32.16 34.69
N GLU A 73 -14.64 -31.66 35.37
CA GLU A 73 -15.88 -31.12 34.89
C GLU A 73 -15.63 -30.06 33.81
N THR A 74 -16.38 -30.18 32.72
CA THR A 74 -16.53 -29.16 31.70
C THR A 74 -17.19 -27.95 32.33
N ASP A 75 -16.45 -26.86 32.43
CA ASP A 75 -16.96 -25.54 32.77
C ASP A 75 -17.15 -24.78 31.43
N PRO A 76 -18.37 -24.64 30.87
CA PRO A 76 -18.60 -23.74 29.76
C PRO A 76 -18.84 -22.34 30.33
N SER A 77 -17.80 -21.74 30.91
CA SER A 77 -17.78 -20.30 31.09
C SER A 77 -17.38 -19.68 29.75
N GLY A 78 -18.38 -19.45 28.90
CA GLY A 78 -18.22 -18.66 27.68
C GLY A 78 -17.82 -17.24 28.05
N ALA A 79 -16.52 -16.99 28.12
CA ALA A 79 -15.98 -15.71 27.70
C ALA A 79 -16.09 -15.71 26.18
N GLN A 80 -16.92 -14.82 25.64
CA GLN A 80 -17.03 -14.55 24.22
C GLN A 80 -15.61 -14.20 23.74
N ALA A 81 -15.00 -15.09 22.94
CA ALA A 81 -13.78 -14.75 22.24
C ALA A 81 -14.10 -13.56 21.34
N ALA A 82 -13.28 -12.52 21.41
CA ALA A 82 -13.33 -11.37 20.51
C ALA A 82 -13.39 -11.89 19.06
N ALA A 83 -14.18 -11.23 18.22
CA ALA A 83 -14.45 -11.68 16.85
C ALA A 83 -13.14 -12.04 16.12
N ASP A 84 -13.00 -13.31 15.76
CA ASP A 84 -11.93 -13.78 14.90
C ASP A 84 -12.13 -13.25 13.47
N TRP A 85 -11.09 -13.31 12.65
CA TRP A 85 -11.17 -12.94 11.24
C TRP A 85 -12.00 -13.96 10.47
N GLU A 86 -12.94 -13.48 9.66
CA GLU A 86 -13.76 -14.31 8.77
C GLU A 86 -13.43 -14.02 7.31
N GLU A 87 -13.44 -15.04 6.45
CA GLU A 87 -13.25 -14.85 5.01
C GLU A 87 -14.57 -14.39 4.37
N ALA A 88 -14.51 -13.29 3.61
CA ALA A 88 -15.63 -12.77 2.85
C ALA A 88 -15.58 -13.24 1.39
N ASP A 89 -16.74 -13.50 0.81
CA ASP A 89 -16.85 -13.86 -0.61
C ASP A 89 -16.38 -12.68 -1.49
N SER A 90 -15.37 -12.94 -2.32
CA SER A 90 -14.83 -11.97 -3.28
C SER A 90 -15.37 -12.24 -4.69
N PRO A 91 -15.78 -11.20 -5.44
CA PRO A 91 -16.28 -11.35 -6.81
C PRO A 91 -15.16 -11.65 -7.83
N THR A 92 -13.91 -11.78 -7.38
CA THR A 92 -12.73 -11.96 -8.21
C THR A 92 -11.74 -12.93 -7.57
N SER A 93 -10.91 -13.56 -8.39
CA SER A 93 -9.76 -14.34 -7.94
C SER A 93 -8.42 -13.62 -8.18
N ARG A 94 -8.48 -12.35 -8.55
CA ARG A 94 -7.32 -11.49 -8.81
C ARG A 94 -6.74 -10.97 -7.50
N THR A 95 -5.42 -10.82 -7.42
CA THR A 95 -4.77 -10.27 -6.21
C THR A 95 -5.29 -8.86 -5.93
N LEU A 96 -5.66 -8.61 -4.67
CA LEU A 96 -6.01 -7.30 -4.15
C LEU A 96 -4.81 -6.75 -3.41
N HIS A 97 -4.37 -5.54 -3.80
CA HIS A 97 -3.12 -4.94 -3.34
C HIS A 97 -3.32 -3.86 -2.28
N GLY A 98 -4.48 -3.19 -2.27
CA GLY A 98 -4.75 -2.11 -1.34
C GLY A 98 -6.20 -2.09 -0.89
N VAL A 99 -6.45 -1.60 0.33
CA VAL A 99 -7.79 -1.45 0.90
C VAL A 99 -7.89 -0.18 1.75
N VAL A 100 -8.99 0.56 1.62
CA VAL A 100 -9.24 1.77 2.40
C VAL A 100 -10.72 1.91 2.75
N HIS A 101 -11.03 2.71 3.77
CA HIS A 101 -12.40 3.14 4.05
C HIS A 101 -12.70 4.49 3.40
N GLY A 102 -13.68 4.49 2.49
CA GLY A 102 -14.32 5.71 1.99
C GLY A 102 -15.47 6.18 2.88
N ALA A 103 -16.20 7.18 2.39
CA ALA A 103 -17.32 7.79 3.10
C ALA A 103 -18.54 6.84 3.27
N ASP A 104 -18.71 5.87 2.36
CA ASP A 104 -19.87 4.98 2.31
C ASP A 104 -19.54 3.49 2.51
N GLY A 105 -18.29 3.14 2.84
CA GLY A 105 -17.86 1.76 3.02
C GLY A 105 -16.39 1.54 2.70
N ALA A 106 -15.99 0.27 2.61
CA ALA A 106 -14.62 -0.11 2.28
C ALA A 106 -14.44 -0.39 0.80
N TYR A 107 -13.25 -0.09 0.29
CA TYR A 107 -12.87 -0.25 -1.10
C TYR A 107 -11.55 -0.98 -1.21
N ALA A 108 -11.42 -1.85 -2.21
CA ALA A 108 -10.18 -2.59 -2.44
C ALA A 108 -9.77 -2.51 -3.92
N CYS A 109 -8.50 -2.26 -4.18
CA CYS A 109 -7.95 -2.23 -5.55
C CYS A 109 -7.03 -3.43 -5.82
N GLY A 110 -6.84 -3.78 -7.09
CA GLY A 110 -6.00 -4.93 -7.42
C GLY A 110 -5.60 -5.09 -8.88
N GLU A 111 -5.17 -6.31 -9.22
CA GLU A 111 -4.72 -6.69 -10.57
C GLU A 111 -5.79 -6.42 -11.63
N GLY A 112 -5.34 -6.01 -12.82
CA GLY A 112 -6.22 -5.73 -13.95
C GLY A 112 -7.03 -4.44 -13.81
N GLY A 113 -6.70 -3.59 -12.85
CA GLY A 113 -7.32 -2.26 -12.73
C GLY A 113 -8.62 -2.28 -11.94
N ILE A 114 -8.87 -3.33 -11.16
CA ILE A 114 -10.17 -3.50 -10.50
C ILE A 114 -10.29 -2.60 -9.27
N LEU A 115 -11.50 -2.11 -9.03
CA LEU A 115 -11.91 -1.52 -7.76
C LEU A 115 -13.15 -2.27 -7.28
N LEU A 116 -13.07 -2.84 -6.09
CA LEU A 116 -14.18 -3.46 -5.39
C LEU A 116 -14.74 -2.51 -4.35
N HIS A 117 -16.03 -2.64 -4.06
CA HIS A 117 -16.70 -1.92 -2.99
C HIS A 117 -17.50 -2.87 -2.11
N ARG A 118 -17.37 -2.70 -0.79
CA ARG A 118 -18.12 -3.45 0.21
C ARG A 118 -19.46 -2.77 0.47
N ARG A 119 -20.54 -3.37 -0.04
CA ARG A 119 -21.95 -2.99 0.21
C ARG A 119 -22.55 -3.90 1.27
N ASP A 120 -23.77 -3.60 1.74
CA ASP A 120 -24.46 -4.40 2.78
C ASP A 120 -24.60 -5.89 2.43
N ASP A 121 -24.66 -6.24 1.14
CA ASP A 121 -24.80 -7.60 0.63
C ASP A 121 -23.47 -8.27 0.23
N GLY A 122 -22.33 -7.61 0.49
CA GLY A 122 -20.99 -8.16 0.28
C GLY A 122 -20.12 -7.32 -0.66
N TRP A 123 -19.01 -7.90 -1.11
CA TRP A 123 -18.09 -7.26 -2.05
C TRP A 123 -18.61 -7.33 -3.48
N GLN A 124 -18.61 -6.19 -4.16
CA GLN A 124 -19.02 -6.07 -5.56
C GLN A 124 -17.95 -5.37 -6.38
N THR A 125 -17.80 -5.78 -7.64
CA THR A 125 -16.92 -5.07 -8.59
C THR A 125 -17.57 -3.74 -8.98
N LEU A 126 -16.93 -2.64 -8.60
CA LEU A 126 -17.36 -1.29 -8.93
C LEU A 126 -16.74 -0.82 -10.25
N ILE A 127 -15.45 -1.08 -10.42
CA ILE A 127 -14.68 -0.75 -11.63
C ILE A 127 -13.96 -2.02 -12.08
N GLU A 128 -14.15 -2.40 -13.34
CA GLU A 128 -13.47 -3.57 -13.93
C GLU A 128 -12.09 -3.24 -14.51
N ARG A 129 -11.88 -1.97 -14.89
CA ARG A 129 -10.69 -1.47 -15.57
C ARG A 129 -10.40 -0.04 -15.10
N GLY A 130 -9.22 0.14 -14.53
CA GLY A 130 -8.79 1.40 -13.93
C GLY A 130 -8.31 2.44 -14.96
N PRO A 131 -7.74 3.56 -14.48
CA PRO A 131 -7.16 4.59 -15.33
C PRO A 131 -6.02 4.06 -16.21
N GLY A 132 -5.78 4.72 -17.34
CA GLY A 132 -4.73 4.38 -18.31
C GLY A 132 -5.17 3.47 -19.44
N VAL A 133 -6.50 3.25 -19.60
CA VAL A 133 -7.18 2.44 -20.65
C VAL A 133 -6.68 1.01 -20.84
N ALA A 134 -5.85 0.51 -19.93
CA ALA A 134 -5.24 -0.81 -19.93
C ALA A 134 -5.65 -1.63 -18.71
N ASP A 135 -5.39 -2.94 -18.73
CA ASP A 135 -5.61 -3.83 -17.58
C ASP A 135 -4.43 -3.71 -16.59
N ASN A 136 -4.00 -2.48 -16.31
CA ASN A 136 -2.87 -2.19 -15.43
C ASN A 136 -3.27 -2.49 -13.98
N THR A 137 -2.38 -3.13 -13.23
CA THR A 137 -2.59 -3.39 -11.80
C THR A 137 -2.65 -2.07 -11.04
N LEU A 138 -3.66 -1.89 -10.19
CA LEU A 138 -3.66 -0.86 -9.15
C LEU A 138 -2.93 -1.45 -7.94
N ARG A 139 -1.81 -0.84 -7.58
CA ARG A 139 -0.88 -1.31 -6.53
C ARG A 139 -1.24 -0.77 -5.16
N THR A 140 -1.85 0.40 -5.12
CA THR A 140 -2.08 1.13 -3.88
C THR A 140 -3.31 2.03 -4.02
N ILE A 141 -3.98 2.27 -2.89
CA ILE A 141 -5.16 3.11 -2.78
C ILE A 141 -5.09 3.86 -1.45
N ASP A 142 -5.51 5.13 -1.46
CA ASP A 142 -5.67 5.91 -0.24
C ASP A 142 -6.85 6.87 -0.39
N ALA A 143 -7.42 7.32 0.72
CA ALA A 143 -8.62 8.15 0.75
C ALA A 143 -8.32 9.55 1.28
N THR A 144 -9.08 10.53 0.80
CA THR A 144 -9.14 11.83 1.47
C THR A 144 -9.68 11.67 2.90
N ALA A 145 -9.36 12.62 3.77
CA ALA A 145 -9.77 12.58 5.18
C ALA A 145 -11.29 12.55 5.40
N ASP A 146 -12.07 13.00 4.42
CA ASP A 146 -13.53 12.92 4.41
C ASP A 146 -14.08 11.68 3.68
N GLY A 147 -13.19 10.81 3.18
CA GLY A 147 -13.50 9.57 2.47
C GLY A 147 -14.26 9.76 1.15
N CYS A 148 -14.42 11.00 0.68
CA CYS A 148 -15.22 11.31 -0.50
C CYS A 148 -14.46 11.08 -1.80
N ARG A 149 -13.13 10.96 -1.76
CA ARG A 149 -12.30 10.65 -2.92
C ARG A 149 -11.27 9.59 -2.60
N LEU A 150 -11.19 8.61 -3.48
CA LEU A 150 -10.26 7.48 -3.38
C LEU A 150 -9.23 7.61 -4.49
N TRP A 151 -7.99 7.87 -4.12
CA TRP A 151 -6.87 7.94 -5.04
C TRP A 151 -6.22 6.58 -5.17
N PHE A 152 -5.83 6.19 -6.38
CA PHE A 152 -5.14 4.94 -6.64
C PHE A 152 -4.05 5.13 -7.68
N ALA A 153 -2.99 4.35 -7.52
CA ALA A 153 -1.85 4.35 -8.40
C ALA A 153 -1.37 2.92 -8.70
N GLY A 154 -0.66 2.73 -9.80
CA GLY A 154 -0.11 1.42 -10.12
C GLY A 154 0.73 1.34 -11.38
N ASP A 155 0.65 0.21 -12.06
CA ASP A 155 1.54 -0.16 -13.16
C ASP A 155 1.44 0.81 -14.34
N SER A 156 2.57 1.00 -15.04
CA SER A 156 2.65 1.81 -16.27
C SER A 156 2.17 3.26 -16.12
N GLY A 157 2.38 3.86 -14.94
CA GLY A 157 1.96 5.21 -14.64
C GLY A 157 0.46 5.37 -14.40
N ALA A 158 -0.30 4.28 -14.23
CA ALA A 158 -1.73 4.33 -13.93
C ALA A 158 -1.98 5.17 -12.66
N LEU A 159 -2.77 6.22 -12.78
CA LEU A 159 -3.05 7.15 -11.69
C LEU A 159 -4.43 7.78 -11.90
N GLY A 160 -5.21 7.87 -10.83
CA GLY A 160 -6.53 8.46 -10.90
C GLY A 160 -7.20 8.53 -9.55
N TYR A 161 -8.45 8.98 -9.56
CA TYR A 161 -9.29 8.87 -8.38
C TYR A 161 -10.72 8.48 -8.76
N TYR A 162 -11.41 7.91 -7.78
CA TYR A 162 -12.84 7.68 -7.80
C TYR A 162 -13.50 8.64 -6.80
N ASP A 163 -14.47 9.42 -7.27
CA ASP A 163 -15.30 10.27 -6.42
C ASP A 163 -16.50 9.44 -5.91
N VAL A 164 -16.57 9.28 -4.59
CA VAL A 164 -17.57 8.45 -3.91
C VAL A 164 -18.96 9.09 -3.98
N ALA A 165 -19.04 10.42 -4.05
CA ALA A 165 -20.31 11.12 -3.98
C ALA A 165 -21.09 11.05 -5.30
N ASP A 166 -20.41 11.20 -6.43
CA ASP A 166 -21.05 11.20 -7.76
C ASP A 166 -20.72 9.95 -8.61
N GLY A 167 -19.79 9.13 -8.15
CA GLY A 167 -19.39 7.88 -8.80
C GLY A 167 -18.51 8.08 -10.03
N TYR A 168 -17.83 9.23 -10.14
CA TYR A 168 -17.01 9.55 -11.29
C TYR A 168 -15.57 9.02 -11.14
N LEU A 169 -15.08 8.38 -12.20
CA LEU A 169 -13.68 7.94 -12.33
C LEU A 169 -12.90 8.97 -13.15
N SER A 170 -11.88 9.56 -12.54
CA SER A 170 -10.93 10.45 -13.22
C SER A 170 -9.64 9.71 -13.54
N ASP A 171 -9.10 9.94 -14.73
CA ASP A 171 -7.86 9.35 -15.23
C ASP A 171 -6.79 10.44 -15.39
N TYR A 172 -5.71 10.29 -14.63
CA TYR A 172 -4.54 11.15 -14.66
C TYR A 172 -3.26 10.34 -14.91
N SER A 173 -3.38 9.23 -15.63
CA SER A 173 -2.27 8.35 -15.89
C SER A 173 -1.14 9.07 -16.63
N ALA A 174 0.09 8.66 -16.32
CA ALA A 174 1.32 9.24 -16.84
C ALA A 174 1.46 10.76 -16.62
N PRO A 175 1.33 11.26 -15.36
CA PRO A 175 1.51 12.69 -15.08
C PRO A 175 2.92 13.12 -15.50
N GLY A 176 3.03 14.18 -16.30
CA GLY A 176 4.32 14.62 -16.85
C GLY A 176 5.05 13.56 -17.67
N GLU A 177 4.31 12.69 -18.38
CA GLU A 177 4.84 11.57 -19.18
C GLU A 177 5.51 10.44 -18.36
N LYS A 178 5.30 10.42 -17.03
CA LYS A 178 5.88 9.40 -16.15
C LYS A 178 5.11 8.09 -16.21
N THR A 179 5.64 7.12 -16.94
CA THR A 179 5.02 5.80 -17.13
C THR A 179 5.63 4.70 -16.24
N SER A 180 6.45 5.05 -15.25
CA SER A 180 6.97 4.08 -14.27
C SER A 180 5.83 3.53 -13.41
N THR A 181 6.01 2.34 -12.85
CA THR A 181 5.06 1.81 -11.85
C THR A 181 5.07 2.68 -10.60
N TRP A 182 3.90 3.15 -10.19
CA TRP A 182 3.70 3.77 -8.89
C TRP A 182 3.53 2.68 -7.83
N GLU A 183 4.31 2.77 -6.77
CA GLU A 183 4.43 1.75 -5.72
C GLU A 183 3.71 2.16 -4.44
N GLY A 184 3.69 3.46 -4.12
CA GLY A 184 3.03 3.99 -2.92
C GLY A 184 2.29 5.29 -3.21
N ILE A 185 1.20 5.53 -2.47
CA ILE A 185 0.45 6.79 -2.47
C ILE A 185 0.12 7.18 -1.02
N ALA A 186 0.15 8.47 -0.73
CA ALA A 186 -0.35 9.02 0.53
C ALA A 186 -1.16 10.28 0.26
N VAL A 187 -2.31 10.39 0.91
CA VAL A 187 -3.27 11.47 0.78
C VAL A 187 -3.48 12.10 2.16
N SER A 188 -3.45 13.43 2.21
CA SER A 188 -3.76 14.19 3.43
C SER A 188 -4.78 15.28 3.11
N GLY A 189 -5.67 15.55 4.04
CA GLY A 189 -6.70 16.59 3.91
C GLY A 189 -8.01 16.10 3.27
N PRO A 190 -9.06 16.93 3.35
CA PRO A 190 -10.38 16.61 2.79
C PRO A 190 -10.42 16.82 1.27
N THR A 191 -11.50 16.35 0.64
CA THR A 191 -11.70 16.53 -0.79
C THR A 191 -11.79 18.02 -1.17
N GLY A 192 -11.05 18.41 -2.21
CA GLY A 192 -10.86 19.78 -2.68
C GLY A 192 -9.66 20.51 -2.07
N GLU A 193 -9.07 20.00 -0.98
CA GLU A 193 -7.89 20.58 -0.32
C GLU A 193 -6.78 19.54 -0.12
N GLU A 194 -6.91 18.38 -0.76
CA GLU A 194 -5.99 17.28 -0.53
C GLU A 194 -4.59 17.54 -1.09
N ARG A 195 -3.59 17.10 -0.29
CA ARG A 195 -2.19 17.00 -0.72
C ARG A 195 -1.85 15.54 -0.85
N ILE A 196 -1.22 15.20 -1.96
CA ILE A 196 -0.95 13.82 -2.36
C ILE A 196 0.56 13.67 -2.60
N ARG A 197 1.11 12.52 -2.22
CA ARG A 197 2.46 12.07 -2.56
C ARG A 197 2.36 10.73 -3.24
N ILE A 198 3.08 10.57 -4.35
CA ILE A 198 3.07 9.33 -5.14
C ILE A 198 4.51 8.93 -5.39
N ALA A 199 4.88 7.71 -5.05
CA ALA A 199 6.25 7.23 -5.20
C ALA A 199 6.36 6.04 -6.15
N ASN A 200 7.54 5.85 -6.74
CA ASN A 200 7.78 4.78 -7.70
C ASN A 200 8.97 3.88 -7.37
N GLY A 201 9.15 2.86 -8.20
CA GLY A 201 10.23 1.88 -8.11
C GLY A 201 11.65 2.45 -8.26
N SER A 202 11.80 3.70 -8.73
CA SER A 202 13.09 4.40 -8.87
C SER A 202 13.35 5.38 -7.72
N GLY A 203 12.54 5.37 -6.66
CA GLY A 203 12.74 6.24 -5.50
C GLY A 203 12.39 7.70 -5.75
N GLU A 204 11.68 7.99 -6.84
CA GLU A 204 11.08 9.28 -7.09
C GLU A 204 9.80 9.42 -6.26
N VAL A 205 9.57 10.61 -5.72
CA VAL A 205 8.30 11.05 -5.14
C VAL A 205 7.80 12.24 -5.96
N LEU A 206 6.57 12.14 -6.44
CA LEU A 206 5.84 13.21 -7.13
C LEU A 206 4.86 13.85 -6.15
N ASP A 207 4.95 15.17 -6.06
CA ASP A 207 4.03 16.00 -5.29
C ASP A 207 2.78 16.35 -6.12
N CYS A 208 1.63 16.32 -5.48
CA CYS A 208 0.38 16.77 -6.09
C CYS A 208 -0.48 17.52 -5.07
N THR A 209 -1.08 18.62 -5.50
CA THR A 209 -2.14 19.32 -4.78
C THR A 209 -3.39 19.35 -5.65
N VAL A 210 -4.56 19.58 -5.05
CA VAL A 210 -5.79 19.78 -5.80
C VAL A 210 -6.20 21.25 -5.73
N GLU A 211 -6.35 21.88 -6.89
CA GLU A 211 -6.77 23.27 -7.05
C GLU A 211 -8.01 23.31 -7.94
N ASP A 212 -9.11 23.87 -7.44
CA ASP A 212 -10.40 23.93 -8.14
C ASP A 212 -10.89 22.55 -8.66
N GLY A 213 -10.57 21.47 -7.93
CA GLY A 213 -10.92 20.10 -8.28
C GLY A 213 -10.00 19.46 -9.34
N CYS A 214 -8.97 20.17 -9.81
CA CYS A 214 -8.00 19.68 -10.76
C CYS A 214 -6.65 19.40 -10.05
N PRO A 215 -6.02 18.26 -10.33
CA PRO A 215 -4.68 17.96 -9.81
C PRO A 215 -3.63 18.90 -10.42
N ALA A 216 -2.82 19.51 -9.57
CA ALA A 216 -1.65 20.29 -9.91
C ALA A 216 -0.40 19.51 -9.53
N TRP A 217 0.37 19.09 -10.54
CA TRP A 217 1.57 18.28 -10.37
C TRP A 217 2.77 19.17 -10.05
N GLY A 218 3.45 18.87 -8.96
CA GLY A 218 4.69 19.53 -8.54
C GLY A 218 5.94 18.92 -9.16
N ASP A 219 7.07 19.29 -8.59
CA ASP A 219 8.36 18.72 -8.95
C ASP A 219 8.52 17.29 -8.41
N VAL A 220 9.42 16.54 -9.05
CA VAL A 220 9.86 15.24 -8.54
C VAL A 220 11.10 15.39 -7.69
N VAL A 221 11.11 14.66 -6.57
CA VAL A 221 12.22 14.59 -5.63
C VAL A 221 12.63 13.14 -5.39
N GLU A 222 13.88 12.91 -5.00
CA GLU A 222 14.40 11.57 -4.69
C GLU A 222 14.95 11.54 -3.26
N PRO A 223 14.13 11.23 -2.23
CA PRO A 223 14.57 11.29 -0.84
C PRO A 223 15.76 10.36 -0.53
N GLY A 224 15.75 9.17 -1.12
CA GLY A 224 16.74 8.10 -0.89
C GLY A 224 17.76 7.90 -2.01
N GLY A 225 17.69 8.68 -3.09
CA GLY A 225 18.63 8.61 -4.20
C GLY A 225 18.54 7.35 -5.07
N GLY A 226 17.33 6.78 -5.25
CA GLY A 226 17.07 5.83 -6.33
C GLY A 226 16.42 4.49 -5.96
N SER A 227 16.33 4.16 -4.67
CA SER A 227 15.73 2.90 -4.22
C SER A 227 14.20 2.96 -4.25
N THR A 228 13.56 1.86 -4.63
CA THR A 228 12.09 1.71 -4.60
C THR A 228 11.52 2.20 -3.28
N ILE A 229 10.48 3.04 -3.36
CA ILE A 229 9.71 3.52 -2.20
C ILE A 229 8.38 2.77 -2.19
N PRO A 230 8.26 1.65 -1.43
CA PRO A 230 7.05 0.85 -1.40
C PRO A 230 5.98 1.41 -0.45
N GLY A 231 6.38 2.22 0.52
CA GLY A 231 5.48 2.79 1.52
C GLY A 231 5.58 4.31 1.59
N LEU A 232 4.42 4.95 1.56
CA LEU A 232 4.20 6.36 1.82
C LEU A 232 3.01 6.48 2.76
N THR A 233 3.07 7.43 3.70
CA THR A 233 1.91 7.74 4.54
C THR A 233 1.88 9.21 4.94
N ALA A 234 0.67 9.75 5.12
CA ALA A 234 0.49 11.06 5.73
C ALA A 234 0.58 10.90 7.25
N GLY A 235 1.37 11.77 7.89
CA GLY A 235 1.37 11.94 9.33
C GLY A 235 0.75 13.28 9.74
N PRO A 236 0.72 13.59 11.04
CA PRO A 236 0.10 14.81 11.56
C PRO A 236 0.75 16.10 11.03
N ASP A 237 2.07 16.10 10.86
CA ASP A 237 2.85 17.30 10.50
C ASP A 237 3.47 17.25 9.10
N GLY A 238 3.26 16.16 8.34
CA GLY A 238 3.98 15.95 7.09
C GLY A 238 3.73 14.59 6.45
N PHE A 239 4.67 14.14 5.62
CA PHE A 239 4.63 12.84 4.96
C PHE A 239 5.83 12.01 5.36
N TYR A 240 5.65 10.70 5.41
CA TYR A 240 6.73 9.74 5.64
C TYR A 240 6.88 8.81 4.46
N ALA A 241 8.11 8.43 4.17
CA ALA A 241 8.46 7.46 3.13
C ALA A 241 9.46 6.44 3.66
N ILE A 242 9.41 5.24 3.12
CA ILE A 242 10.40 4.20 3.33
C ILE A 242 10.94 3.72 1.98
N ASP A 243 12.15 3.18 1.97
CA ASP A 243 12.68 2.51 0.78
C ASP A 243 13.10 1.06 1.07
N THR A 244 13.22 0.27 0.01
CA THR A 244 13.63 -1.14 0.09
C THR A 244 15.09 -1.33 0.53
N SER A 245 15.88 -0.26 0.62
CA SER A 245 17.26 -0.30 1.12
C SER A 245 17.36 0.04 2.61
N GLY A 246 16.23 0.08 3.33
CA GLY A 246 16.19 0.36 4.76
C GLY A 246 16.23 1.85 5.10
N GLY A 247 15.95 2.73 4.13
CA GLY A 247 15.76 4.15 4.34
C GLY A 247 14.38 4.47 4.93
N ALA A 248 14.34 5.50 5.77
CA ALA A 248 13.09 6.14 6.21
C ALA A 248 13.29 7.66 6.13
N TYR A 249 12.29 8.37 5.67
CA TYR A 249 12.34 9.79 5.35
C TYR A 249 11.08 10.49 5.84
N TYR A 250 11.23 11.77 6.16
CA TYR A 250 10.14 12.65 6.56
C TYR A 250 10.18 13.90 5.69
N ALA A 251 9.04 14.29 5.15
CA ALA A 251 8.83 15.58 4.52
C ALA A 251 7.96 16.46 5.41
N ASP A 252 8.44 17.66 5.71
CA ASP A 252 7.68 18.65 6.45
C ASP A 252 6.54 19.27 5.60
N ALA A 253 5.81 20.21 6.19
CA ALA A 253 4.74 20.93 5.50
C ALA A 253 5.20 21.72 4.25
N ASN A 254 6.49 22.02 4.12
CA ASN A 254 7.07 22.70 2.95
C ASN A 254 7.46 21.71 1.85
N GLY A 255 7.37 20.40 2.11
CA GLY A 255 7.76 19.35 1.16
C GLY A 255 9.26 19.04 1.16
N GLU A 256 10.02 19.53 2.15
CA GLU A 256 11.46 19.25 2.23
C GLU A 256 11.70 17.88 2.88
N TRP A 257 12.29 16.95 2.13
CA TRP A 257 12.58 15.60 2.61
C TRP A 257 13.91 15.53 3.38
N GLU A 258 13.86 14.93 4.58
CA GLU A 258 15.02 14.58 5.38
C GLU A 258 15.04 13.09 5.73
N ARG A 259 16.24 12.54 5.89
CA ARG A 259 16.41 11.13 6.28
C ARG A 259 16.36 10.99 7.81
N ILE A 260 15.32 10.34 8.30
CA ILE A 260 15.17 9.94 9.71
C ILE A 260 15.70 8.51 9.96
N GLY A 261 15.86 7.73 8.88
CA GLY A 261 16.63 6.49 8.77
C GLY A 261 16.03 5.26 9.46
N VAL A 262 16.71 4.13 9.33
CA VAL A 262 16.82 3.04 10.32
C VAL A 262 18.26 2.58 10.21
N ARG A 263 19.06 2.72 11.28
CA ARG A 263 20.50 2.42 11.16
C ARG A 263 20.70 0.92 11.03
N ASN A 264 21.34 0.51 9.93
CA ASN A 264 21.59 -0.91 9.61
C ASN A 264 20.31 -1.73 9.64
N ALA A 265 19.24 -1.24 9.00
CA ALA A 265 18.15 -2.14 8.63
C ALA A 265 18.73 -3.25 7.75
N GLU A 266 18.56 -4.50 8.18
CA GLU A 266 19.04 -5.69 7.48
C GLU A 266 17.90 -6.41 6.74
N VAL A 267 16.77 -5.71 6.55
CA VAL A 267 15.54 -6.23 5.94
C VAL A 267 14.94 -5.20 4.99
N ASP A 268 14.21 -5.68 3.99
CA ASP A 268 13.38 -4.84 3.13
C ASP A 268 12.19 -4.28 3.93
N PHE A 269 11.77 -3.07 3.60
CA PHE A 269 10.56 -2.45 4.13
C PHE A 269 9.41 -2.56 3.14
N TYR A 270 8.18 -2.67 3.64
CA TYR A 270 6.98 -2.87 2.82
C TYR A 270 5.90 -1.82 3.06
N ASP A 271 5.72 -1.37 4.30
CA ASP A 271 4.69 -0.40 4.64
C ASP A 271 5.11 0.48 5.82
N ILE A 272 4.47 1.64 5.93
CA ILE A 272 4.71 2.64 6.98
C ILE A 272 3.39 3.23 7.45
N TRP A 273 3.24 3.34 8.77
CA TRP A 273 2.15 4.07 9.42
C TRP A 273 2.72 5.15 10.33
N ALA A 274 2.12 6.34 10.33
CA ALA A 274 2.54 7.46 11.15
C ALA A 274 1.36 8.09 11.90
N GLY A 275 1.48 8.23 13.21
CA GLY A 275 0.56 9.00 14.05
C GLY A 275 1.30 9.99 14.95
N ASP A 276 0.57 10.57 15.91
CA ASP A 276 1.07 11.69 16.73
C ASP A 276 2.31 11.37 17.57
N GLU A 277 2.39 10.16 18.10
CA GLU A 277 3.42 9.78 19.07
C GLU A 277 4.38 8.71 18.56
N THR A 278 4.11 8.10 17.41
CA THR A 278 4.87 6.94 16.93
C THR A 278 4.72 6.76 15.42
N VAL A 279 5.79 6.30 14.80
CA VAL A 279 5.78 5.77 13.42
C VAL A 279 6.13 4.29 13.48
N PHE A 280 5.43 3.47 12.71
CA PHE A 280 5.74 2.06 12.51
C PHE A 280 6.17 1.80 11.07
N VAL A 281 7.20 0.99 10.90
CA VAL A 281 7.61 0.46 9.60
C VAL A 281 7.50 -1.05 9.62
N ALA A 282 6.75 -1.62 8.68
CA ALA A 282 6.64 -3.05 8.44
C ALA A 282 7.83 -3.51 7.58
N GLY A 283 8.52 -4.56 8.03
CA GLY A 283 9.68 -5.12 7.33
C GLY A 283 9.58 -6.62 7.09
N ALA A 284 10.60 -7.14 6.40
CA ALA A 284 10.75 -8.58 6.17
C ALA A 284 10.95 -9.35 7.49
N ASP A 285 10.81 -10.68 7.42
CA ASP A 285 11.09 -11.62 8.51
C ASP A 285 10.33 -11.37 9.82
N GLY A 286 9.15 -10.74 9.73
CA GLY A 286 8.26 -10.51 10.86
C GLY A 286 8.77 -9.43 11.82
N VAL A 287 9.60 -8.52 11.33
CA VAL A 287 10.15 -7.40 12.09
C VAL A 287 9.41 -6.11 11.74
N ALA A 288 9.00 -5.37 12.77
CA ALA A 288 8.57 -3.98 12.63
C ALA A 288 9.58 -3.05 13.31
N TYR A 289 9.72 -1.83 12.83
CA TYR A 289 10.52 -0.80 13.47
C TYR A 289 9.59 0.28 14.00
N ARG A 290 9.72 0.60 15.30
CA ARG A 290 8.98 1.69 15.94
C ARG A 290 9.88 2.89 16.12
N TYR A 291 9.51 4.02 15.55
CA TYR A 291 10.13 5.31 15.77
C TYR A 291 9.40 6.07 16.86
N ASP A 292 10.16 6.65 17.80
CA ASP A 292 9.69 7.69 18.71
C ASP A 292 10.20 9.03 18.18
N PRO A 293 9.33 9.88 17.60
CA PRO A 293 9.72 11.18 17.05
C PRO A 293 10.30 12.13 18.11
N ARG A 294 9.88 12.03 19.38
CA ARG A 294 10.38 12.88 20.46
C ARG A 294 11.81 12.53 20.87
N CYS A 295 12.14 11.25 20.79
CA CYS A 295 13.47 10.73 21.13
C CYS A 295 14.38 10.53 19.91
N GLU A 296 13.86 10.75 18.70
CA GLU A 296 14.51 10.46 17.41
C GLU A 296 15.14 9.05 17.37
N ASN A 297 14.43 8.06 17.91
CA ASN A 297 14.99 6.73 18.12
C ASN A 297 14.11 5.62 17.53
N TRP A 298 14.77 4.74 16.78
CA TRP A 298 14.17 3.52 16.23
C TRP A 298 14.40 2.33 17.15
N THR A 299 13.35 1.53 17.34
CA THR A 299 13.39 0.29 18.11
C THR A 299 12.88 -0.86 17.23
N PRO A 300 13.71 -1.87 16.92
CA PRO A 300 13.23 -3.07 16.25
C PRO A 300 12.36 -3.90 17.19
N ILE A 301 11.27 -4.43 16.65
CA ILE A 301 10.28 -5.23 17.37
C ILE A 301 10.05 -6.50 16.55
N ASN A 302 10.23 -7.66 17.18
CA ASN A 302 9.78 -8.91 16.61
C ASN A 302 8.25 -9.00 16.77
N VAL A 303 7.55 -8.97 15.65
CA VAL A 303 6.08 -9.08 15.59
C VAL A 303 5.69 -10.54 15.43
N GLY A 304 6.38 -11.28 14.55
CA GLY A 304 6.11 -12.69 14.32
C GLY A 304 6.94 -13.28 13.18
N GLN A 305 6.28 -14.00 12.29
CA GLN A 305 6.83 -14.67 11.10
C GLN A 305 6.21 -14.11 9.81
N GLY A 306 6.93 -14.30 8.69
CA GLY A 306 6.52 -13.82 7.37
C GLY A 306 6.87 -12.34 7.18
N ALA A 307 6.99 -11.91 5.93
CA ALA A 307 7.18 -10.49 5.65
C ALA A 307 5.91 -9.71 6.02
N LEU A 308 6.04 -8.72 6.91
CA LEU A 308 4.93 -7.85 7.27
C LEU A 308 4.64 -6.95 6.06
N GLN A 309 3.45 -7.07 5.48
CA GLN A 309 3.08 -6.36 4.25
C GLN A 309 2.37 -5.04 4.54
N SER A 310 1.60 -4.95 5.62
CA SER A 310 0.92 -3.73 6.04
C SER A 310 0.80 -3.67 7.56
N ILE A 311 0.86 -2.48 8.13
CA ILE A 311 0.71 -2.21 9.57
C ILE A 311 -0.15 -0.97 9.78
N GLN A 312 -1.19 -1.09 10.59
CA GLN A 312 -2.09 0.02 10.90
C GLN A 312 -2.28 0.14 12.40
N VAL A 313 -2.56 1.36 12.87
CA VAL A 313 -2.84 1.63 14.28
C VAL A 313 -4.17 2.37 14.42
N ASP A 314 -5.05 1.86 15.27
CA ASP A 314 -6.20 2.58 15.78
C ASP A 314 -5.71 3.47 16.94
N GLU A 315 -5.59 4.78 16.70
CA GLU A 315 -5.11 5.73 17.72
C GLU A 315 -6.09 5.87 18.90
N GLY A 316 -7.38 5.63 18.69
CA GLY A 316 -8.39 5.72 19.73
C GLY A 316 -8.22 4.63 20.80
N SER A 317 -7.85 3.41 20.38
CA SER A 317 -7.57 2.29 21.29
C SER A 317 -6.07 2.02 21.51
N ASN A 318 -5.20 2.68 20.76
CA ASN A 318 -3.76 2.38 20.63
C ASN A 318 -3.48 0.91 20.25
N THR A 319 -4.39 0.32 19.46
CA THR A 319 -4.25 -1.05 18.95
C THR A 319 -3.55 -1.01 17.61
N ALA A 320 -2.40 -1.70 17.51
CA ALA A 320 -1.72 -1.89 16.24
C ALA A 320 -2.03 -3.28 15.69
N VAL A 321 -2.24 -3.39 14.39
CA VAL A 321 -2.47 -4.66 13.69
C VAL A 321 -1.55 -4.70 12.48
N ALA A 322 -0.91 -5.84 12.24
CA ALA A 322 -0.05 -6.08 11.09
C ALA A 322 -0.50 -7.33 10.35
N VAL A 323 -0.47 -7.27 9.02
CA VAL A 323 -0.73 -8.42 8.15
C VAL A 323 0.55 -8.85 7.47
N ALA A 324 0.68 -10.15 7.20
CA ALA A 324 1.90 -10.70 6.65
C ALA A 324 1.65 -11.80 5.62
N THR A 325 2.71 -12.16 4.91
CA THR A 325 2.72 -13.32 4.01
C THR A 325 2.31 -14.60 4.73
N GLY A 326 1.58 -15.49 4.04
CA GLY A 326 1.12 -16.76 4.61
C GLY A 326 -0.16 -16.65 5.44
N GLY A 327 -1.01 -15.66 5.18
CA GLY A 327 -2.33 -15.52 5.81
C GLY A 327 -2.31 -14.98 7.23
N ARG A 328 -1.19 -14.41 7.68
CA ARG A 328 -1.00 -14.12 9.11
C ARG A 328 -1.46 -12.73 9.47
N VAL A 329 -2.12 -12.62 10.62
CA VAL A 329 -2.47 -11.35 11.24
C VAL A 329 -1.89 -11.32 12.65
N TYR A 330 -1.23 -10.22 13.01
CA TYR A 330 -0.71 -9.97 14.34
C TYR A 330 -1.37 -8.75 14.93
N GLU A 331 -1.71 -8.82 16.21
CA GLU A 331 -2.30 -7.70 16.93
C GLU A 331 -1.46 -7.36 18.15
N ARG A 332 -1.27 -6.07 18.37
CA ARG A 332 -0.55 -5.54 19.52
C ARG A 332 -1.52 -5.34 20.68
N ILE A 333 -1.36 -6.17 21.70
CA ILE A 333 -2.16 -6.17 22.92
C ILE A 333 -1.40 -5.43 24.03
N GLU A 334 -2.13 -4.65 24.83
CA GLU A 334 -1.62 -3.94 26.03
C GLU A 334 -0.35 -3.10 25.76
N SER A 335 -0.22 -2.55 24.54
CA SER A 335 0.91 -1.69 24.14
C SER A 335 2.31 -2.31 24.21
N ILE A 336 2.46 -3.63 24.37
CA ILE A 336 3.81 -4.22 24.51
C ILE A 336 3.97 -5.51 23.71
N ARG A 337 2.93 -6.33 23.62
CA ARG A 337 3.04 -7.68 23.06
C ARG A 337 2.30 -7.79 21.73
N TRP A 338 2.93 -8.43 20.75
CA TRP A 338 2.27 -8.89 19.54
C TRP A 338 1.81 -10.33 19.72
N GLU A 339 0.57 -10.62 19.34
CA GLU A 339 0.00 -11.95 19.32
C GLU A 339 -0.57 -12.25 17.94
N GLU A 340 -0.31 -13.46 17.45
CA GLU A 340 -0.90 -13.96 16.19
C GLU A 340 -2.39 -14.24 16.41
N ARG A 341 -3.21 -13.84 15.45
CA ARG A 341 -4.64 -14.14 15.40
C ARG A 341 -4.89 -15.23 14.38
N ASP A 342 -5.83 -16.11 14.70
CA ASP A 342 -6.25 -17.15 13.77
C ASP A 342 -6.95 -16.53 12.56
N THR A 343 -6.64 -17.06 11.38
CA THR A 343 -7.25 -16.67 10.12
C THR A 343 -7.65 -17.92 9.33
N PRO A 344 -8.68 -17.83 8.49
CA PRO A 344 -9.16 -18.97 7.69
C PRO A 344 -8.35 -19.20 6.41
N THR A 345 -7.22 -18.51 6.21
CA THR A 345 -6.46 -18.53 4.95
C THR A 345 -4.96 -18.69 5.19
N GLU A 346 -4.28 -19.26 4.20
CA GLU A 346 -2.81 -19.29 4.12
C GLU A 346 -2.29 -18.36 3.01
N GLN A 347 -3.17 -17.64 2.31
CA GLN A 347 -2.80 -16.70 1.25
C GLN A 347 -2.13 -15.46 1.84
N SER A 348 -1.09 -14.94 1.19
CA SER A 348 -0.46 -13.69 1.64
C SER A 348 -1.46 -12.54 1.68
N LEU A 349 -1.56 -11.89 2.84
CA LEU A 349 -2.28 -10.65 3.04
C LEU A 349 -1.34 -9.50 2.71
N LEU A 350 -1.83 -8.53 1.95
CA LEU A 350 -1.03 -7.45 1.36
C LEU A 350 -1.35 -6.08 1.96
N ASP A 351 -2.61 -5.85 2.35
CA ASP A 351 -3.01 -4.57 2.95
C ASP A 351 -4.14 -4.72 3.96
N LEU A 352 -4.32 -3.69 4.80
CA LEU A 352 -5.20 -3.65 5.95
C LEU A 352 -5.84 -2.26 6.09
N ALA A 353 -7.15 -2.22 6.35
CA ALA A 353 -7.88 -1.05 6.81
C ALA A 353 -8.53 -1.37 8.16
N LEU A 354 -8.27 -0.56 9.18
CA LEU A 354 -8.87 -0.74 10.50
C LEU A 354 -10.22 -0.05 10.61
N ALA A 355 -11.11 -0.66 11.39
CA ALA A 355 -12.39 -0.11 11.76
C ALA A 355 -12.24 1.32 12.28
N ARG A 356 -13.09 2.22 11.77
CA ARG A 356 -13.08 3.62 12.14
C ARG A 356 -14.22 3.91 13.09
N GLN A 357 -13.89 4.22 14.34
CA GLN A 357 -14.86 4.81 15.26
C GLN A 357 -15.11 6.27 14.89
N ARG A 358 -16.31 6.78 15.19
CA ARG A 358 -16.63 8.17 14.91
C ARG A 358 -15.86 9.06 15.88
N SER A 359 -14.91 9.85 15.37
CA SER A 359 -14.51 11.09 16.02
C SER A 359 -15.65 12.10 15.84
N ASP A 360 -15.95 12.84 16.88
CA ASP A 360 -17.02 13.84 16.94
C ASP A 360 -16.77 15.05 16.00
N ASP A 361 -15.55 15.18 15.46
CA ASP A 361 -15.10 16.34 14.66
C ASP A 361 -15.00 16.11 13.13
N GLU A 362 -14.96 14.89 12.61
CA GLU A 362 -14.55 14.68 11.19
C GLU A 362 -15.67 14.30 10.20
N GLY A 363 -16.93 14.30 10.63
CA GLY A 363 -18.08 14.14 9.73
C GLY A 363 -18.23 12.77 9.03
N LEU A 364 -17.25 11.88 9.18
CA LEU A 364 -17.24 10.53 8.60
C LEU A 364 -18.15 9.54 9.36
N ALA A 365 -18.75 8.59 8.62
CA ALA A 365 -19.61 7.55 9.18
C ALA A 365 -18.80 6.44 9.87
N THR A 366 -19.18 5.99 11.07
CA THR A 366 -18.52 4.85 11.74
C THR A 366 -18.47 3.61 10.83
N VAL A 367 -17.29 2.99 10.73
CA VAL A 367 -17.09 1.72 10.04
C VAL A 367 -16.64 0.67 11.05
N PRO A 368 -17.50 -0.28 11.45
CA PRO A 368 -17.23 -1.19 12.57
C PRO A 368 -16.52 -2.48 12.14
N VAL A 369 -15.69 -2.44 11.09
CA VAL A 369 -15.06 -3.64 10.52
C VAL A 369 -13.62 -3.35 10.14
N ASP A 370 -12.70 -4.17 10.63
CA ASP A 370 -11.34 -4.25 10.10
C ASP A 370 -11.35 -5.13 8.85
N ILE A 371 -10.58 -4.78 7.84
CA ILE A 371 -10.52 -5.50 6.56
C ILE A 371 -9.08 -5.74 6.17
N ALA A 372 -8.73 -7.00 5.87
CA ALA A 372 -7.46 -7.35 5.24
C ALA A 372 -7.70 -7.92 3.85
N VAL A 373 -6.87 -7.58 2.88
CA VAL A 373 -6.96 -8.07 1.50
C VAL A 373 -5.65 -8.70 1.06
N GLY A 374 -5.68 -9.55 0.03
CA GLY A 374 -4.44 -10.12 -0.47
C GLY A 374 -4.54 -11.00 -1.71
N ALA A 375 -3.64 -11.97 -1.79
CA ALA A 375 -3.45 -12.85 -2.94
C ALA A 375 -4.73 -13.63 -3.28
N GLY A 376 -4.94 -13.86 -4.58
CA GLY A 376 -6.04 -14.71 -5.06
C GLY A 376 -7.45 -14.15 -4.79
N GLY A 377 -7.58 -12.85 -4.55
CA GLY A 377 -8.86 -12.21 -4.24
C GLY A 377 -9.29 -12.37 -2.79
N THR A 378 -8.38 -12.80 -1.90
CA THR A 378 -8.65 -12.98 -0.47
C THR A 378 -9.13 -11.68 0.16
N VAL A 379 -10.24 -11.76 0.90
CA VAL A 379 -10.72 -10.68 1.78
C VAL A 379 -11.07 -11.28 3.14
N LEU A 380 -10.50 -10.74 4.21
CA LEU A 380 -10.86 -11.05 5.58
C LEU A 380 -11.55 -9.87 6.22
N GLU A 381 -12.61 -10.13 7.00
CA GLU A 381 -13.35 -9.13 7.76
C GLU A 381 -13.34 -9.50 9.25
N ARG A 382 -13.13 -8.50 10.11
CA ARG A 382 -13.28 -8.62 11.55
C ARG A 382 -14.17 -7.51 12.09
N HIS A 383 -15.36 -7.88 12.54
CA HIS A 383 -16.29 -6.93 13.12
C HIS A 383 -15.87 -6.54 14.53
N ARG A 384 -15.67 -5.23 14.75
CA ARG A 384 -15.41 -4.68 16.09
C ARG A 384 -16.74 -4.43 16.77
N ASP A 385 -17.03 -5.21 17.81
CA ASP A 385 -18.23 -4.99 18.60
C ASP A 385 -18.17 -3.63 19.31
N ARG A 386 -19.31 -2.96 19.39
CA ARG A 386 -19.46 -1.69 20.13
C ARG A 386 -19.16 -1.79 21.63
N SER A 387 -18.92 -3.00 22.15
CA SER A 387 -18.68 -3.30 23.56
C SER A 387 -17.21 -3.44 23.95
N ASP A 388 -16.26 -3.47 23.01
CA ASP A 388 -14.83 -3.55 23.31
C ASP A 388 -14.23 -2.24 23.88
N THR A 389 -15.09 -1.26 24.17
CA THR A 389 -14.71 0.05 24.74
C THR A 389 -15.43 0.26 26.07
N THR A 390 -15.15 -0.59 27.05
CA THR A 390 -15.28 -0.20 28.46
C THR A 390 -14.23 -0.93 29.29
N ASP A 391 -13.13 -0.24 29.61
CA ASP A 391 -12.64 -0.08 30.98
C ASP A 391 -11.59 1.04 31.09
#